data_AF-A0A2J6PGK2-F1
#
_entry.id   AF-A0A2J6PGK2-F1
#
_cell.length_a   1.000
_cell.length_b   1.000
_cell.length_c   1.000
_cell.angle_alpha   90.00
_cell.angle_beta   90.00
_cell.angle_gamma   90.00
#
_symmetry.space_group_name_H-M   'P 1'
#
loop_
_entity.id
_entity.type
_entity.pdbx_description
1 polymer ?
#
loop_
_entity_poly.entity_id
_entity_poly.type
_entity_poly.pdbx_seq_one_letter_code
_entity_poly.pdbx_strand_id
1 'polypeptide(L)'
;MKNVLDSLFATYQPYLREPRNDSELEKLSEVITRSSAVLFVPPEDAIGWMGSFAGPNTRWESVGILLNALAHGLLSLPDREFGFLEVSLVYSDKKKGVLALKESIEWCLELCKHSLNTLMCSLLYNNLLLETVLYGDSKANTLQNIRVWRLHHDLVAVASAIGLHCFNPNDKYQESSGVTLRSEMRKRLSASCFWTDKDLAMFTGRPPAWSHRYQSCPLPMDLSDEVLIEGGDRLQYEISQLDENGWNTKGEIYDSTVCRTMVITATFLDEIMELFIGNPSQWSMDRVRALKIRAFETYSQIPGILQVTKESLKRCESDVKVWKLIFIRTDYLRILFFLERLSSERGNDSKQKLVDVAREMLDMIVFLWLERDRSNLSYFDYDYVIMCYGMPSTGILCTELLKQAKQPNDVDVTMPTSEVVHNLSLMIAFLEWIKPTAGNYRLCRRMSQVIRRVLDQVFAPATKQNTQNSEIALTRDSAMDVFAFNDLDDFEWLSSIDWGRGPYLEYVDIN
;
A
#
# COMPACT_ATOMS: atom_id res chain seq x y z
N MET A 1 -7.26 3.80 19.25
CA MET A 1 -8.62 3.24 19.03
C MET A 1 -9.25 2.62 20.26
N LYS A 2 -8.56 1.76 21.03
CA LYS A 2 -9.12 1.13 22.24
C LYS A 2 -9.81 2.11 23.20
N ASN A 3 -9.13 3.20 23.58
CA ASN A 3 -9.70 4.23 24.47
C ASN A 3 -11.00 4.86 23.92
N VAL A 4 -11.09 5.03 22.60
CA VAL A 4 -12.28 5.60 21.94
C VAL A 4 -13.43 4.59 21.96
N LEU A 5 -13.14 3.32 21.69
CA LEU A 5 -14.11 2.23 21.76
C LEU A 5 -14.66 2.05 23.18
N ASP A 6 -13.77 2.00 24.17
CA ASP A 6 -14.13 1.89 25.59
C ASP A 6 -15.01 3.09 26.01
N SER A 7 -14.66 4.30 25.57
CA SER A 7 -15.44 5.50 25.83
C SER A 7 -16.82 5.49 25.16
N LEU A 8 -16.92 4.97 23.93
CA LEU A 8 -18.19 4.84 23.21
C LEU A 8 -19.13 3.88 23.94
N PHE A 9 -18.64 2.69 24.33
CA PHE A 9 -19.43 1.74 25.08
C PHE A 9 -19.81 2.27 26.47
N ALA A 10 -18.89 2.94 27.18
CA ALA A 10 -19.22 3.54 28.48
C ALA A 10 -20.33 4.60 28.37
N THR A 11 -20.38 5.36 27.27
CA THR A 11 -21.35 6.45 27.07
C THR A 11 -22.69 5.93 26.59
N TYR A 12 -22.70 5.02 25.62
CA TYR A 12 -23.92 4.61 24.92
C TYR A 12 -24.39 3.20 25.26
N GLN A 13 -23.78 2.54 26.26
CA GLN A 13 -24.21 1.22 26.72
C GLN A 13 -25.73 1.08 26.88
N PRO A 14 -26.45 2.05 27.50
CA PRO A 14 -27.89 1.90 27.72
C PRO A 14 -28.68 1.77 26.41
N TYR A 15 -28.22 2.42 25.34
CA TYR A 15 -28.87 2.40 24.02
C TYR A 15 -28.52 1.16 23.19
N LEU A 16 -27.39 0.51 23.49
CA LEU A 16 -26.83 -0.58 22.69
C LEU A 16 -27.11 -1.98 23.26
N ARG A 17 -27.64 -2.06 24.49
CA ARG A 17 -27.99 -3.35 25.14
C ARG A 17 -29.21 -3.99 24.48
N GLU A 18 -29.22 -5.31 24.44
CA GLU A 18 -30.38 -6.08 24.00
C GLU A 18 -31.48 -6.13 25.07
N PRO A 19 -32.78 -6.09 24.70
CA PRO A 19 -33.28 -5.88 23.34
C PRO A 19 -33.17 -4.40 22.92
N ARG A 20 -32.69 -4.14 21.71
CA ARG A 20 -32.58 -2.76 21.18
C ARG A 20 -33.96 -2.18 20.88
N ASN A 21 -34.14 -0.90 21.17
CA ASN A 21 -35.35 -0.15 20.90
C ASN A 21 -35.11 0.90 19.81
N ASP A 22 -35.84 0.81 18.70
CA ASP A 22 -35.69 1.72 17.55
C ASP A 22 -35.84 3.20 17.93
N SER A 23 -36.75 3.54 18.86
CA SER A 23 -36.91 4.92 19.33
C SER A 23 -35.71 5.43 20.14
N GLU A 24 -35.01 4.54 20.84
CA GLU A 24 -33.80 4.88 21.57
C GLU A 24 -32.59 4.99 20.63
N LEU A 25 -32.52 4.14 19.61
CA LEU A 25 -31.52 4.22 18.55
C LEU A 25 -31.68 5.48 17.69
N GLU A 26 -32.92 5.91 17.42
CA GLU A 26 -33.21 7.16 16.74
C GLU A 26 -32.72 8.37 17.57
N LYS A 27 -32.96 8.37 18.89
CA LYS A 27 -32.40 9.42 19.78
C LYS A 27 -30.87 9.41 19.78
N LEU A 28 -30.25 8.24 19.79
CA LEU A 28 -28.79 8.12 19.70
C LEU A 28 -28.26 8.68 18.37
N SER A 29 -28.90 8.34 17.25
CA SER A 29 -28.50 8.81 15.93
C SER A 29 -28.63 10.34 15.82
N GLU A 30 -29.66 10.94 16.41
CA GLU A 30 -29.79 12.40 16.51
C GLU A 30 -28.63 13.04 17.28
N VAL A 31 -28.21 12.46 18.41
CA VAL A 31 -27.10 12.98 19.23
C VAL A 31 -25.79 12.96 18.45
N ILE A 32 -25.48 11.84 17.78
CA ILE A 32 -24.26 11.71 16.97
C ILE A 32 -24.31 12.64 15.74
N THR A 33 -25.48 12.78 15.11
CA THR A 33 -25.68 13.68 13.96
C THR A 33 -25.47 15.14 14.36
N ARG A 34 -26.04 15.58 15.50
CA ARG A 34 -25.81 16.93 16.02
C ARG A 34 -24.32 17.17 16.29
N SER A 35 -23.63 16.20 16.89
CA SER A 35 -22.19 16.30 17.13
C SER A 35 -21.42 16.43 15.82
N SER A 36 -21.76 15.64 14.81
CA SER A 36 -21.12 15.66 13.48
C SER A 36 -21.35 16.95 12.70
N ALA A 37 -22.48 17.63 12.94
CA ALA A 37 -22.79 18.92 12.33
C ALA A 37 -21.99 20.10 12.91
N VAL A 38 -21.45 19.96 14.12
CA VAL A 38 -20.59 20.99 14.74
C VAL A 38 -19.20 20.97 14.10
N LEU A 39 -18.67 22.16 13.83
CA LEU A 39 -17.31 22.35 13.32
C LEU A 39 -16.29 21.64 14.22
N PHE A 40 -15.44 20.82 13.62
CA PHE A 40 -14.44 20.05 14.35
C PHE A 40 -13.20 20.90 14.66
N VAL A 41 -13.11 21.42 15.89
CA VAL A 41 -11.98 22.21 16.40
C VAL A 41 -11.41 21.50 17.62
N PRO A 42 -10.54 20.49 17.45
CA PRO A 42 -10.07 19.70 18.57
C PRO A 42 -8.95 20.43 19.34
N PRO A 43 -8.81 20.19 20.67
CA PRO A 43 -7.67 20.66 21.46
C PRO A 43 -6.32 20.06 21.00
N GLU A 44 -5.22 20.67 21.46
CA GLU A 44 -3.85 20.18 21.20
C GLU A 44 -3.40 19.07 22.16
N ASP A 45 -3.90 19.06 23.39
CA ASP A 45 -3.54 18.03 24.36
C ASP A 45 -4.16 16.68 23.99
N ALA A 46 -3.47 15.58 24.27
CA ALA A 46 -3.88 14.26 23.84
C ALA A 46 -5.27 13.85 24.37
N ILE A 47 -5.58 14.20 25.62
CA ILE A 47 -6.84 13.84 26.29
C ILE A 47 -8.00 14.63 25.67
N GLY A 48 -7.85 15.95 25.54
CA GLY A 48 -8.83 16.84 24.92
C GLY A 48 -9.04 16.51 23.45
N TRP A 49 -7.97 16.22 22.70
CA TRP A 49 -8.03 15.77 21.32
C TRP A 49 -8.88 14.49 21.19
N MET A 50 -8.56 13.42 21.94
CA MET A 50 -9.38 12.20 21.92
C MET A 50 -10.81 12.44 22.39
N GLY A 51 -10.99 13.24 23.43
CA GLY A 51 -12.30 13.60 23.98
C GLY A 51 -13.18 14.41 23.02
N SER A 52 -12.61 15.05 22.00
CA SER A 52 -13.36 15.84 21.01
C SER A 52 -14.16 15.00 20.02
N PHE A 53 -13.92 13.69 19.98
CA PHE A 53 -14.61 12.76 19.07
C PHE A 53 -14.96 11.41 19.72
N ALA A 54 -14.79 11.31 21.04
CA ALA A 54 -15.13 10.14 21.84
C ALA A 54 -16.19 10.48 22.88
N GLY A 55 -16.79 9.43 23.45
CA GLY A 55 -17.78 9.56 24.52
C GLY A 55 -18.98 10.41 24.10
N PRO A 56 -19.40 11.42 24.89
CA PRO A 56 -20.52 12.29 24.53
C PRO A 56 -20.32 13.09 23.23
N ASN A 57 -19.08 13.29 22.80
CA ASN A 57 -18.74 14.01 21.56
C ASN A 57 -18.57 13.06 20.36
N THR A 58 -19.08 11.82 20.45
CA THR A 58 -18.97 10.84 19.36
C THR A 58 -19.61 11.38 18.08
N ARG A 59 -18.88 11.23 16.98
CA ARG A 59 -19.28 11.71 15.65
C ARG A 59 -19.38 10.55 14.67
N TRP A 60 -20.12 10.71 13.57
CA TRP A 60 -20.25 9.69 12.52
C TRP A 60 -18.91 9.32 11.91
N GLU A 61 -17.98 10.28 11.80
CA GLU A 61 -16.61 10.03 11.37
C GLU A 61 -15.92 8.99 12.29
N SER A 62 -16.10 9.12 13.60
CA SER A 62 -15.49 8.23 14.61
C SER A 62 -16.14 6.85 14.64
N VAL A 63 -17.47 6.80 14.51
CA VAL A 63 -18.21 5.54 14.40
C VAL A 63 -17.72 4.77 13.16
N GLY A 64 -17.62 5.45 12.01
CA GLY A 64 -17.11 4.84 10.79
C GLY A 64 -15.69 4.29 10.93
N ILE A 65 -14.78 5.03 11.58
CA ILE A 65 -13.40 4.59 11.82
C ILE A 65 -13.38 3.32 12.71
N LEU A 66 -14.22 3.28 13.75
CA LEU A 66 -14.34 2.10 14.61
C LEU A 66 -14.93 0.89 13.86
N LEU A 67 -15.96 1.09 13.05
CA LEU A 67 -16.54 0.03 12.21
C LEU A 67 -15.51 -0.51 11.21
N ASN A 68 -14.68 0.36 10.66
CA ASN A 68 -13.59 -0.04 9.77
C ASN A 68 -12.53 -0.88 10.50
N ALA A 69 -12.14 -0.46 11.71
CA ALA A 69 -11.27 -1.27 12.58
C ALA A 69 -11.84 -2.66 12.88
N LEU A 70 -13.14 -2.74 13.15
CA LEU A 70 -13.84 -4.01 13.34
C LEU A 70 -13.85 -4.87 12.06
N ALA A 71 -14.01 -4.25 10.89
CA ALA A 71 -13.96 -4.96 9.61
C ALA A 71 -12.57 -5.58 9.37
N HIS A 72 -11.49 -4.83 9.58
CA HIS A 72 -10.12 -5.36 9.51
C HIS A 72 -9.84 -6.42 10.59
N GLY A 73 -10.38 -6.23 11.80
CA GLY A 73 -10.34 -7.23 12.86
C GLY A 73 -10.96 -8.55 12.42
N LEU A 74 -12.17 -8.51 11.86
CA LEU A 74 -12.83 -9.70 11.33
C LEU A 74 -12.03 -10.35 10.19
N LEU A 75 -11.53 -9.55 9.23
CA LEU A 75 -10.72 -10.04 8.12
C LEU A 75 -9.47 -10.79 8.59
N SER A 76 -8.84 -10.30 9.66
CA SER A 76 -7.63 -10.89 10.26
C SER A 76 -7.89 -12.22 10.96
N LEU A 77 -9.12 -12.51 11.36
CA LEU A 77 -9.44 -13.74 12.07
C LEU A 77 -9.43 -14.97 11.14
N PRO A 78 -8.86 -16.10 11.58
CA PRO A 78 -9.00 -17.38 10.90
C PRO A 78 -10.47 -17.75 10.69
N ASP A 79 -10.81 -18.33 9.54
CA ASP A 79 -12.22 -18.62 9.20
C ASP A 79 -12.89 -19.55 10.23
N ARG A 80 -12.12 -20.46 10.83
CA ARG A 80 -12.57 -21.36 11.90
C ARG A 80 -12.97 -20.63 13.18
N GLU A 81 -12.45 -19.43 13.41
CA GLU A 81 -12.70 -18.65 14.63
C GLU A 81 -13.95 -17.77 14.49
N PHE A 82 -14.40 -17.51 13.27
CA PHE A 82 -15.59 -16.68 13.01
C PHE A 82 -16.84 -17.22 13.73
N GLY A 83 -17.03 -18.54 13.76
CA GLY A 83 -18.18 -19.19 14.39
C GLY A 83 -18.27 -19.04 15.92
N PHE A 84 -17.21 -18.54 16.58
CA PHE A 84 -17.22 -18.25 18.02
C PHE A 84 -17.62 -16.80 18.34
N LEU A 85 -17.81 -15.96 17.33
CA LEU A 85 -18.20 -14.57 17.53
C LEU A 85 -19.72 -14.41 17.48
N GLU A 86 -20.26 -13.47 18.26
CA GLU A 86 -21.69 -13.13 18.22
C GLU A 86 -22.15 -12.67 16.84
N VAL A 87 -21.26 -12.04 16.05
CA VAL A 87 -21.56 -11.63 14.67
C VAL A 87 -21.94 -12.81 13.77
N SER A 88 -21.48 -14.03 14.09
CA SER A 88 -21.84 -15.25 13.35
C SER A 88 -23.29 -15.71 13.59
N LEU A 89 -23.94 -15.22 14.65
CA LEU A 89 -25.36 -15.46 14.90
C LEU A 89 -26.24 -14.69 13.91
N VAL A 90 -25.74 -13.59 13.36
CA VAL A 90 -26.45 -12.72 12.42
C VAL A 90 -26.03 -12.99 10.98
N TYR A 91 -24.73 -13.21 10.74
CA TYR A 91 -24.19 -13.42 9.40
C TYR A 91 -23.66 -14.84 9.23
N SER A 92 -24.17 -15.54 8.21
CA SER A 92 -23.83 -16.94 7.93
C SER A 92 -22.35 -17.20 7.64
N ASP A 93 -21.62 -16.17 7.21
CA ASP A 93 -20.20 -16.26 6.92
C ASP A 93 -19.50 -14.90 7.14
N LYS A 94 -18.18 -14.96 7.32
CA LYS A 94 -17.33 -13.79 7.58
C LYS A 94 -17.47 -12.70 6.52
N LYS A 95 -17.57 -13.08 5.24
CA LYS A 95 -17.61 -12.11 4.14
C LYS A 95 -18.88 -11.26 4.21
N LYS A 96 -20.02 -11.87 4.52
CA LYS A 96 -21.28 -11.12 4.72
C LYS A 96 -21.21 -10.15 5.89
N GLY A 97 -20.61 -10.57 7.01
CA GLY A 97 -20.40 -9.68 8.17
C GLY A 97 -19.53 -8.46 7.81
N VAL A 98 -18.42 -8.68 7.10
CA VAL A 98 -17.55 -7.60 6.63
C VAL A 98 -18.26 -6.68 5.63
N LEU A 99 -19.06 -7.22 4.71
CA LEU A 99 -19.83 -6.41 3.75
C LEU A 99 -20.91 -5.56 4.44
N ALA A 100 -21.55 -6.05 5.50
CA ALA A 100 -22.49 -5.26 6.27
C ALA A 100 -21.81 -4.11 7.06
N LEU A 101 -20.60 -4.36 7.58
CA LEU A 101 -19.78 -3.30 8.16
C LEU A 101 -19.37 -2.28 7.10
N LYS A 102 -18.99 -2.74 5.89
CA LYS A 102 -18.66 -1.87 4.76
C LYS A 102 -19.82 -0.95 4.39
N GLU A 103 -21.03 -1.49 4.28
CA GLU A 103 -22.23 -0.69 4.03
C GLU A 103 -22.47 0.33 5.15
N SER A 104 -22.29 -0.06 6.41
CA SER A 104 -22.41 0.84 7.57
C SER A 104 -21.37 1.96 7.56
N ILE A 105 -20.15 1.69 7.09
CA ILE A 105 -19.08 2.68 6.91
C ILE A 105 -19.45 3.68 5.80
N GLU A 106 -20.01 3.21 4.69
CA GLU A 106 -20.49 4.07 3.60
C GLU A 106 -21.64 4.97 4.07
N TRP A 107 -22.54 4.48 4.90
CA TRP A 107 -23.56 5.30 5.55
C TRP A 107 -22.97 6.36 6.47
N CYS A 108 -21.93 6.02 7.26
CA CYS A 108 -21.24 7.01 8.09
C CYS A 108 -20.64 8.13 7.25
N LEU A 109 -19.98 7.79 6.12
CA LEU A 109 -19.44 8.76 5.16
C LEU A 109 -20.52 9.68 4.59
N GLU A 110 -21.67 9.13 4.21
CA GLU A 110 -22.79 9.91 3.68
C GLU A 110 -23.35 10.88 4.74
N LEU A 111 -23.43 10.45 6.00
CA LEU A 111 -23.93 11.26 7.12
C LEU A 111 -22.96 12.38 7.52
N CYS A 112 -21.65 12.21 7.32
CA CYS A 112 -20.64 13.21 7.66
C CYS A 112 -20.06 13.99 6.46
N LYS A 113 -20.58 13.79 5.24
CA LYS A 113 -20.06 14.40 4.00
C LYS A 113 -19.96 15.94 4.01
N HIS A 114 -20.73 16.60 4.88
CA HIS A 114 -20.74 18.06 5.02
C HIS A 114 -19.61 18.59 5.93
N SER A 115 -18.90 17.72 6.64
CA SER A 115 -17.85 18.08 7.60
C SER A 115 -16.47 17.69 7.09
N LEU A 116 -15.82 18.60 6.36
CA LEU A 116 -14.46 18.40 5.87
C LEU A 116 -13.45 18.62 7.00
N ASN A 117 -12.99 17.52 7.60
CA ASN A 117 -12.02 17.52 8.69
C ASN A 117 -11.09 16.30 8.64
N THR A 118 -10.13 16.22 9.56
CA THR A 118 -9.14 15.13 9.60
C THR A 118 -9.76 13.75 9.90
N LEU A 119 -10.85 13.67 10.66
CA LEU A 119 -11.55 12.40 10.92
C LEU A 119 -12.28 11.91 9.67
N MET A 120 -12.95 12.80 8.93
CA MET A 120 -13.57 12.46 7.65
C MET A 120 -12.53 11.97 6.64
N CYS A 121 -11.39 12.66 6.54
CA CYS A 121 -10.28 12.22 5.68
C CYS A 121 -9.71 10.86 6.12
N SER A 122 -9.55 10.63 7.43
CA SER A 122 -9.15 9.33 7.97
C SER A 122 -10.18 8.23 7.66
N LEU A 123 -11.48 8.51 7.77
CA LEU A 123 -12.53 7.56 7.41
C LEU A 123 -12.51 7.22 5.92
N LEU A 124 -12.35 8.21 5.05
CA LEU A 124 -12.19 8.01 3.61
C LEU A 124 -10.98 7.14 3.29
N TYR A 125 -9.84 7.41 3.92
CA TYR A 125 -8.61 6.62 3.75
C TYR A 125 -8.83 5.16 4.15
N ASN A 126 -9.37 4.92 5.34
CA ASN A 126 -9.64 3.57 5.83
C ASN A 126 -10.68 2.84 4.96
N ASN A 127 -11.71 3.55 4.46
CA ASN A 127 -12.69 2.98 3.54
C ASN A 127 -12.08 2.62 2.18
N LEU A 128 -11.15 3.44 1.67
CA LEU A 128 -10.38 3.14 0.46
C LEU A 128 -9.58 1.84 0.64
N LEU A 129 -8.83 1.69 1.73
CA LEU A 129 -8.09 0.45 2.01
C LEU A 129 -9.02 -0.77 2.12
N LEU A 130 -10.17 -0.63 2.76
CA LEU A 130 -11.13 -1.72 2.84
C LEU A 130 -11.71 -2.08 1.46
N GLU A 131 -11.93 -1.09 0.59
CA GLU A 131 -12.37 -1.32 -0.80
C GLU A 131 -11.33 -2.12 -1.59
N THR A 132 -10.03 -1.76 -1.50
CA THR A 132 -8.94 -2.46 -2.19
C THR A 132 -8.80 -3.91 -1.71
N VAL A 133 -8.89 -4.15 -0.39
CA VAL A 133 -8.84 -5.52 0.18
C VAL A 133 -10.02 -6.38 -0.29
N LEU A 134 -11.23 -5.82 -0.35
CA LEU A 134 -12.44 -6.58 -0.68
C LEU A 134 -12.57 -6.91 -2.17
N TYR A 135 -12.15 -5.99 -3.05
CA TYR A 135 -12.42 -6.08 -4.48
C TYR A 135 -11.16 -6.19 -5.34
N GLY A 136 -9.99 -5.94 -4.77
CA GLY A 136 -8.71 -5.89 -5.46
C GLY A 136 -8.54 -4.62 -6.28
N ASP A 137 -7.32 -4.43 -6.79
CA ASP A 137 -6.93 -3.23 -7.53
C ASP A 137 -6.94 -3.46 -9.06
N SER A 138 -7.00 -4.72 -9.49
CA SER A 138 -6.54 -5.15 -10.81
C SER A 138 -7.63 -5.34 -11.89
N LYS A 139 -8.60 -4.44 -12.01
CA LYS A 139 -9.60 -4.53 -13.10
C LYS A 139 -9.91 -3.19 -13.77
N ALA A 140 -9.18 -2.84 -14.82
CA ALA A 140 -9.70 -1.84 -15.78
C ALA A 140 -11.10 -2.30 -16.25
N ASN A 141 -12.06 -1.39 -16.38
CA ASN A 141 -13.34 -1.61 -17.05
C ASN A 141 -14.40 -2.45 -16.30
N THR A 142 -14.32 -2.57 -14.97
CA THR A 142 -15.46 -3.05 -14.14
C THR A 142 -15.95 -1.95 -13.21
N LEU A 143 -17.27 -1.89 -12.94
CA LEU A 143 -17.93 -0.98 -11.98
C LEU A 143 -17.32 -0.98 -10.56
N GLN A 144 -16.47 -1.96 -10.23
CA GLN A 144 -15.78 -2.06 -8.94
C GLN A 144 -14.48 -1.26 -8.90
N ASN A 145 -13.73 -1.19 -10.00
CA ASN A 145 -12.49 -0.40 -10.06
C ASN A 145 -12.81 1.09 -10.06
N ILE A 146 -13.83 1.55 -10.78
CA ILE A 146 -14.26 2.96 -10.71
C ILE A 146 -14.56 3.42 -9.27
N ARG A 147 -14.93 2.52 -8.34
CA ARG A 147 -15.12 2.86 -6.92
C ARG A 147 -13.80 3.18 -6.22
N VAL A 148 -12.80 2.29 -6.28
CA VAL A 148 -11.46 2.54 -5.70
C VAL A 148 -10.90 3.86 -6.23
N TRP A 149 -11.10 4.13 -7.52
CA TRP A 149 -10.61 5.31 -8.19
C TRP A 149 -11.31 6.58 -7.72
N ARG A 150 -12.63 6.55 -7.63
CA ARG A 150 -13.42 7.67 -7.11
C ARG A 150 -13.06 7.95 -5.66
N LEU A 151 -12.98 6.91 -4.83
CA LEU A 151 -12.58 7.02 -3.43
C LEU A 151 -11.15 7.60 -3.29
N HIS A 152 -10.22 7.18 -4.12
CA HIS A 152 -8.85 7.74 -4.16
C HIS A 152 -8.85 9.23 -4.52
N HIS A 153 -9.58 9.63 -5.56
CA HIS A 153 -9.63 11.04 -5.96
C HIS A 153 -10.38 11.89 -4.92
N ASP A 154 -11.45 11.38 -4.33
CA ASP A 154 -12.16 12.03 -3.23
C ASP A 154 -11.23 12.19 -2.02
N LEU A 155 -10.42 11.18 -1.69
CA LEU A 155 -9.43 11.25 -0.62
C LEU A 155 -8.40 12.35 -0.88
N VAL A 156 -7.80 12.39 -2.07
CA VAL A 156 -6.80 13.42 -2.43
C VAL A 156 -7.42 14.81 -2.43
N ALA A 157 -8.65 14.96 -2.93
CA ALA A 157 -9.38 16.22 -2.92
C ALA A 157 -9.66 16.71 -1.49
N VAL A 158 -10.17 15.84 -0.62
CA VAL A 158 -10.44 16.17 0.80
C VAL A 158 -9.14 16.47 1.54
N ALA A 159 -8.11 15.63 1.39
CA ALA A 159 -6.80 15.84 2.00
C ALA A 159 -6.20 17.18 1.59
N SER A 160 -6.32 17.55 0.32
CA SER A 160 -5.87 18.85 -0.19
C SER A 160 -6.70 20.00 0.37
N ALA A 161 -8.03 19.88 0.37
CA ALA A 161 -8.96 20.91 0.84
C ALA A 161 -8.78 21.24 2.33
N ILE A 162 -8.50 20.23 3.18
CA ILE A 162 -8.22 20.45 4.61
C ILE A 162 -6.75 20.81 4.89
N GLY A 163 -5.93 20.94 3.84
CA GLY A 163 -4.53 21.39 3.93
C GLY A 163 -3.57 20.34 4.48
N LEU A 164 -3.74 19.05 4.20
CA LEU A 164 -2.76 18.02 4.61
C LEU A 164 -1.46 18.09 3.79
N HIS A 165 -1.50 18.68 2.60
CA HIS A 165 -0.33 18.85 1.73
C HIS A 165 0.57 20.02 2.13
N CYS A 166 0.01 21.00 2.82
CA CYS A 166 0.72 22.22 3.17
C CYS A 166 0.82 22.40 4.68
N PHE A 167 2.00 22.82 5.13
CA PHE A 167 2.23 23.26 6.50
C PHE A 167 2.73 24.71 6.46
N ASN A 168 1.92 25.62 6.99
CA ASN A 168 2.24 27.03 7.13
C ASN A 168 2.49 27.35 8.61
N PRO A 169 3.76 27.48 9.04
CA PRO A 169 4.10 27.78 10.43
C PRO A 169 3.60 29.15 10.91
N ASN A 170 3.14 30.03 10.01
CA ASN A 170 2.63 31.37 10.33
C ASN A 170 1.10 31.47 10.30
N ASP A 171 0.40 30.42 9.91
CA ASP A 171 -1.06 30.41 9.93
C ASP A 171 -1.54 30.18 11.36
N LYS A 172 -2.21 31.17 11.96
CA LYS A 172 -2.74 31.08 13.33
C LYS A 172 -3.80 29.99 13.50
N TYR A 173 -4.34 29.47 12.39
CA TYR A 173 -5.29 28.36 12.35
C TYR A 173 -4.63 27.03 12.00
N GLN A 174 -3.37 27.03 11.54
CA GLN A 174 -2.54 25.83 11.51
C GLN A 174 -1.72 25.74 12.81
N GLU A 175 -1.65 24.52 13.32
CA GLU A 175 -0.98 24.07 14.53
C GLU A 175 0.10 25.01 15.10
N SER A 176 0.00 25.28 16.41
CA SER A 176 1.14 25.77 17.18
C SER A 176 2.37 24.92 16.86
N SER A 177 3.52 25.52 16.65
CA SER A 177 4.78 24.88 16.21
C SER A 177 5.33 23.75 17.11
N GLY A 178 4.60 23.32 18.13
CA GLY A 178 4.97 22.26 19.06
C GLY A 178 4.58 20.87 18.55
N VAL A 179 5.34 19.87 19.00
CA VAL A 179 5.02 18.45 18.78
C VAL A 179 3.93 18.04 19.76
N THR A 180 2.75 17.65 19.26
CA THR A 180 1.61 17.16 20.04
C THR A 180 1.07 15.86 19.43
N LEU A 181 0.26 15.09 20.17
CA LEU A 181 -0.42 13.92 19.59
C LEU A 181 -1.21 14.31 18.33
N ARG A 182 -1.94 15.42 18.39
CA ARG A 182 -2.73 15.92 17.27
C ARG A 182 -1.86 16.25 16.06
N SER A 183 -0.80 17.05 16.24
CA SER A 183 0.06 17.47 15.14
C SER A 183 0.74 16.28 14.46
N GLU A 184 1.19 15.32 15.26
CA GLU A 184 1.82 14.11 14.75
C GLU A 184 0.81 13.20 14.04
N MET A 185 -0.40 13.04 14.56
CA MET A 185 -1.47 12.29 13.86
C MET A 185 -1.85 12.94 12.52
N ARG A 186 -1.88 14.27 12.44
CA ARG A 186 -2.13 15.00 11.19
C ARG A 186 -1.03 14.74 10.16
N LYS A 187 0.25 14.81 10.56
CA LYS A 187 1.40 14.50 9.69
C LYS A 187 1.36 13.05 9.21
N ARG A 188 1.02 12.10 10.09
CA ARG A 188 0.84 10.69 9.72
C ARG A 188 -0.31 10.48 8.73
N LEU A 189 -1.45 11.16 8.90
CA LEU A 189 -2.55 11.09 7.95
C LEU A 189 -2.15 11.67 6.57
N SER A 190 -1.40 12.78 6.56
CA SER A 190 -0.80 13.34 5.34
C SER A 190 0.12 12.32 4.66
N ALA A 191 1.02 11.68 5.42
CA ALA A 191 1.91 10.64 4.92
C ALA A 191 1.15 9.47 4.29
N SER A 192 0.11 8.96 4.97
CA SER A 192 -0.74 7.89 4.47
C SER A 192 -1.42 8.26 3.15
N CYS A 193 -2.03 9.44 3.07
CA CYS A 193 -2.71 9.88 1.85
C CYS A 193 -1.73 10.12 0.69
N PHE A 194 -0.59 10.75 0.99
CA PHE A 194 0.43 11.06 0.00
C PHE A 194 1.06 9.78 -0.58
N TRP A 195 1.33 8.77 0.26
CA TRP A 195 1.88 7.50 -0.19
C TRP A 195 0.86 6.65 -0.95
N THR A 196 -0.37 6.53 -0.46
CA THR A 196 -1.42 5.74 -1.14
C THR A 196 -1.74 6.30 -2.52
N ASP A 197 -1.67 7.62 -2.71
CA ASP A 197 -1.76 8.23 -4.04
C ASP A 197 -0.70 7.67 -5.01
N LYS A 198 0.56 7.55 -4.57
CA LYS A 198 1.66 7.11 -5.45
C LYS A 198 1.61 5.62 -5.64
N ASP A 199 1.25 4.89 -4.60
CA ASP A 199 1.18 3.46 -4.71
C ASP A 199 0.06 3.02 -5.68
N LEU A 200 -1.14 3.59 -5.54
CA LEU A 200 -2.23 3.34 -6.49
C LEU A 200 -1.90 3.86 -7.89
N ALA A 201 -1.29 5.04 -8.02
CA ALA A 201 -0.84 5.58 -9.30
C ALA A 201 0.19 4.67 -9.99
N MET A 202 1.18 4.17 -9.26
CA MET A 202 2.18 3.21 -9.75
C MET A 202 1.54 1.90 -10.17
N PHE A 203 0.71 1.32 -9.30
CA PHE A 203 0.03 0.05 -9.56
C PHE A 203 -0.84 0.14 -10.81
N THR A 204 -1.50 1.29 -10.98
CA THR A 204 -2.38 1.56 -12.09
C THR A 204 -1.73 2.33 -13.24
N GLY A 205 -0.43 2.62 -13.23
CA GLY A 205 0.22 3.39 -14.31
C GLY A 205 -0.36 4.75 -14.65
N ARG A 206 -1.17 5.33 -13.78
CA ARG A 206 -1.77 6.64 -14.00
C ARG A 206 -0.93 7.70 -13.30
N PRO A 207 -0.97 8.96 -13.79
CA PRO A 207 -0.31 10.05 -13.10
C PRO A 207 -0.82 10.17 -11.65
N PRO A 208 0.07 10.39 -10.67
CA PRO A 208 -0.33 10.73 -9.30
C PRO A 208 -1.22 11.98 -9.28
N ALA A 209 -2.25 11.97 -8.43
CA ALA A 209 -3.14 13.11 -8.29
C ALA A 209 -2.53 14.20 -7.37
N TRP A 210 -1.57 13.85 -6.52
CA TRP A 210 -0.93 14.77 -5.57
C TRP A 210 0.56 14.89 -5.84
N SER A 211 1.01 15.88 -6.61
CA SER A 211 2.45 16.04 -6.87
C SER A 211 3.27 16.37 -5.62
N HIS A 212 4.45 15.76 -5.49
CA HIS A 212 5.45 16.05 -4.45
C HIS A 212 5.84 17.53 -4.40
N ARG A 213 5.73 18.27 -5.53
CA ARG A 213 6.01 19.72 -5.58
C ARG A 213 5.11 20.56 -4.68
N TYR A 214 3.94 20.05 -4.32
CA TYR A 214 3.00 20.72 -3.42
C TYR A 214 3.01 20.12 -2.01
N GLN A 215 3.85 19.10 -1.76
CA GLN A 215 3.99 18.47 -0.45
C GLN A 215 5.02 19.25 0.38
N SER A 216 4.52 20.05 1.31
CA SER A 216 5.33 20.80 2.29
C SER A 216 5.02 20.43 3.74
N CYS A 217 4.13 19.46 3.97
CA CYS A 217 3.91 18.89 5.30
C CYS A 217 5.20 18.24 5.83
N PRO A 218 5.68 18.61 7.03
CA PRO A 218 6.90 18.03 7.60
C PRO A 218 6.70 16.56 7.96
N LEU A 219 7.80 15.80 7.95
CA LEU A 219 7.81 14.43 8.44
C LEU A 219 7.39 14.39 9.92
N PRO A 220 6.62 13.37 10.35
CA PRO A 220 6.33 13.18 11.76
C PRO A 220 7.63 12.88 12.53
N MET A 221 7.69 13.26 13.79
CA MET A 221 8.78 12.91 14.69
C MET A 221 8.74 11.42 15.00
N ASP A 222 9.90 10.78 15.04
CA ASP A 222 10.03 9.34 15.23
C ASP A 222 9.87 8.93 16.71
N LEU A 223 8.64 9.10 17.20
CA LEU A 223 8.24 8.88 18.59
C LEU A 223 7.17 7.80 18.68
N SER A 224 7.17 7.06 19.79
CA SER A 224 6.10 6.11 20.13
C SER A 224 4.78 6.81 20.47
N ASP A 225 3.66 6.14 20.23
CA ASP A 225 2.33 6.68 20.52
C ASP A 225 2.12 6.90 22.03
N GLU A 226 2.72 6.06 22.88
CA GLU A 226 2.66 6.18 24.34
C GLU A 226 3.26 7.50 24.82
N VAL A 227 4.39 7.90 24.24
CA VAL A 227 5.06 9.17 24.55
C VAL A 227 4.23 10.37 24.10
N LEU A 228 3.59 10.29 22.92
CA LEU A 228 2.71 11.34 22.41
C LEU A 228 1.43 11.49 23.26
N ILE A 229 0.87 10.36 23.72
CA ILE A 229 -0.31 10.35 24.59
C ILE A 229 0.01 10.91 25.98
N GLU A 230 1.17 10.58 26.55
CA GLU A 230 1.58 11.08 27.86
C GLU A 230 1.90 12.58 27.84
N GLY A 231 2.59 13.05 26.81
CA GLY A 231 2.96 14.47 26.68
C GLY A 231 3.95 14.95 27.76
N GLY A 232 3.92 16.25 28.05
CA GLY A 232 4.68 16.87 29.14
C GLY A 232 6.20 16.67 29.05
N ASP A 233 6.84 16.50 30.22
CA ASP A 233 8.30 16.37 30.33
C ASP A 233 8.85 15.14 29.62
N ARG A 234 8.11 14.02 29.62
CA ARG A 234 8.51 12.80 28.92
C ARG A 234 8.61 13.03 27.42
N LEU A 235 7.64 13.73 26.83
CA LEU A 235 7.66 14.07 25.41
C LEU A 235 8.85 14.98 25.06
N GLN A 236 9.10 16.02 25.86
CA GLN A 236 10.24 16.92 25.62
C GLN A 236 11.59 16.20 25.75
N TYR A 237 11.71 15.30 26.73
CA TYR A 237 12.89 14.46 26.88
C TYR A 237 13.10 13.58 25.65
N GLU A 238 12.09 12.84 25.20
CA GLU A 238 12.23 11.95 24.04
C GLU A 238 12.52 12.71 22.74
N ILE A 239 11.93 13.89 22.54
CA ILE A 239 12.27 14.78 21.41
C ILE A 239 13.75 15.16 21.45
N SER A 240 14.32 15.45 22.63
CA SER A 240 15.74 15.80 22.77
C SER A 240 16.70 14.64 22.47
N GLN A 241 16.21 13.40 22.44
CA GLN A 241 17.02 12.20 22.14
C GLN A 241 16.99 11.82 20.65
N LEU A 242 16.17 12.50 19.84
CA LEU A 242 16.13 12.30 18.40
C LEU A 242 17.40 12.87 17.75
N ASP A 243 17.75 12.35 16.57
CA ASP A 243 18.82 12.94 15.77
C ASP A 243 18.39 14.26 15.11
N GLU A 244 19.32 14.91 14.42
CA GLU A 244 19.07 16.18 13.72
C GLU A 244 17.96 16.12 12.65
N ASN A 245 17.64 14.93 12.16
CA ASN A 245 16.60 14.69 11.17
C ASN A 245 15.28 14.24 11.80
N GLY A 246 15.23 14.06 13.13
CA GLY A 246 14.06 13.61 13.88
C GLY A 246 13.84 12.09 13.90
N TRP A 247 14.87 11.28 13.60
CA TRP A 247 14.86 9.82 13.76
C TRP A 247 15.18 9.41 15.20
N ASN A 248 14.61 8.29 15.63
CA ASN A 248 14.96 7.71 16.93
C ASN A 248 16.35 7.06 16.86
N THR A 249 17.13 7.26 17.92
CA THR A 249 18.49 6.72 18.05
C THR A 249 18.54 5.35 18.74
N LYS A 250 17.38 4.83 19.17
CA LYS A 250 17.24 3.59 19.95
C LYS A 250 17.14 2.34 19.07
N GLY A 251 17.02 2.51 17.75
CA GLY A 251 16.83 1.39 16.81
C GLY A 251 15.44 0.77 16.90
N GLU A 252 14.46 1.52 17.43
CA GLU A 252 13.07 1.10 17.43
C GLU A 252 12.38 1.44 16.11
N ILE A 253 11.30 0.71 15.81
CA ILE A 253 10.51 0.94 14.58
C ILE A 253 9.07 1.23 15.00
N TYR A 254 8.80 2.49 15.30
CA TYR A 254 7.49 3.01 15.65
C TYR A 254 6.60 3.15 14.40
N ASP A 255 5.30 3.39 14.59
CA ASP A 255 4.40 3.71 13.48
C ASP A 255 4.80 5.04 12.80
N SER A 256 5.34 5.98 13.57
CA SER A 256 5.96 7.20 13.05
C SER A 256 7.14 6.89 12.14
N THR A 257 8.01 5.93 12.48
CA THR A 257 9.11 5.47 11.60
C THR A 257 8.56 5.06 10.23
N VAL A 258 7.49 4.25 10.21
CA VAL A 258 6.84 3.79 8.98
C VAL A 258 6.25 4.96 8.19
N CYS A 259 5.52 5.87 8.85
CA CYS A 259 4.97 7.06 8.18
C CYS A 259 6.06 7.97 7.59
N ARG A 260 7.20 8.14 8.26
CA ARG A 260 8.34 8.90 7.72
C ARG A 260 8.85 8.24 6.44
N THR A 261 9.04 6.93 6.47
CA THR A 261 9.49 6.17 5.30
C THR A 261 8.46 6.20 4.16
N MET A 262 7.16 6.19 4.45
CA MET A 262 6.11 6.32 3.44
C MET A 262 6.25 7.63 2.64
N VAL A 263 6.49 8.77 3.30
CA VAL A 263 6.68 10.05 2.60
C VAL A 263 7.95 10.03 1.74
N ILE A 264 9.04 9.48 2.28
CA ILE A 264 10.31 9.34 1.56
C ILE A 264 10.11 8.49 0.30
N THR A 265 9.55 7.28 0.45
CA THR A 265 9.25 6.36 -0.65
C THR A 265 8.38 7.05 -1.70
N ALA A 266 7.29 7.66 -1.27
CA ALA A 266 6.32 8.32 -2.14
C ALA A 266 6.95 9.47 -2.96
N THR A 267 7.88 10.23 -2.36
CA THR A 267 8.59 11.30 -3.07
C THR A 267 9.46 10.73 -4.20
N PHE A 268 10.21 9.66 -3.94
CA PHE A 268 11.00 8.98 -4.96
C PHE A 268 10.12 8.36 -6.05
N LEU A 269 9.02 7.71 -5.68
CA LEU A 269 8.10 7.10 -6.65
C LEU A 269 7.46 8.16 -7.56
N ASP A 270 7.12 9.34 -7.06
CA ASP A 270 6.60 10.44 -7.88
C ASP A 270 7.62 10.93 -8.92
N GLU A 271 8.87 11.18 -8.50
CA GLU A 271 9.95 11.56 -9.43
C GLU A 271 10.29 10.44 -10.44
N ILE A 272 10.20 9.17 -10.02
CA ILE A 272 10.37 8.02 -10.91
C ILE A 272 9.23 7.95 -11.93
N MET A 273 7.97 8.21 -11.53
CA MET A 273 6.83 8.24 -12.44
C MET A 273 6.96 9.33 -13.50
N GLU A 274 7.49 10.50 -13.15
CA GLU A 274 7.79 11.53 -14.15
C GLU A 274 8.72 11.03 -15.26
N LEU A 275 9.64 10.11 -14.92
CA LEU A 275 10.55 9.49 -15.88
C LEU A 275 9.88 8.34 -16.66
N PHE A 276 9.01 7.54 -16.03
CA PHE A 276 8.31 6.42 -16.70
C PHE A 276 7.18 6.88 -17.62
N ILE A 277 6.23 7.62 -17.05
CA ILE A 277 4.92 7.94 -17.65
C ILE A 277 4.78 9.41 -18.02
N GLY A 278 5.67 10.26 -17.48
CA GLY A 278 5.69 11.70 -17.74
C GLY A 278 6.12 12.07 -19.16
N ASN A 279 6.28 13.37 -19.38
CA ASN A 279 6.63 13.91 -20.70
C ASN A 279 8.00 13.37 -21.15
N PRO A 280 8.11 12.73 -22.33
CA PRO A 280 9.37 12.18 -22.83
C PRO A 280 10.53 13.19 -22.91
N SER A 281 10.24 14.48 -23.06
CA SER A 281 11.26 15.55 -23.03
C SER A 281 11.93 15.73 -21.68
N GLN A 282 11.34 15.24 -20.59
CA GLN A 282 11.90 15.29 -19.24
C GLN A 282 12.79 14.08 -18.90
N TRP A 283 12.90 13.12 -19.82
CA TRP A 283 13.79 11.97 -19.67
C TRP A 283 15.25 12.43 -19.59
N SER A 284 15.98 11.93 -18.59
CA SER A 284 17.42 12.18 -18.46
C SER A 284 18.07 11.07 -17.65
N MET A 285 19.12 10.48 -18.21
CA MET A 285 19.94 9.50 -17.49
C MET A 285 20.68 10.11 -16.29
N ASP A 286 20.98 11.42 -16.34
CA ASP A 286 21.58 12.11 -15.20
C ASP A 286 20.59 12.23 -14.04
N ARG A 287 19.29 12.44 -14.33
CA ARG A 287 18.23 12.38 -13.30
C ARG A 287 18.14 10.99 -12.68
N VAL A 288 18.19 9.92 -13.50
CA VAL A 288 18.16 8.53 -12.99
C VAL A 288 19.36 8.26 -12.07
N ARG A 289 20.58 8.66 -12.46
CA ARG A 289 21.77 8.49 -11.61
C ARG A 289 21.71 9.32 -10.34
N ALA A 290 21.24 10.57 -10.43
CA ALA A 290 21.06 11.43 -9.25
C ALA A 290 20.05 10.82 -8.27
N LEU A 291 18.93 10.29 -8.76
CA LEU A 291 17.93 9.60 -7.93
C LEU A 291 18.52 8.37 -7.23
N LYS A 292 19.36 7.57 -7.90
CA LYS A 292 20.03 6.41 -7.28
C LYS A 292 20.94 6.81 -6.12
N ILE A 293 21.76 7.83 -6.31
CA ILE A 293 22.66 8.36 -5.27
C ILE A 293 21.83 8.89 -4.10
N ARG A 294 20.84 9.73 -4.38
CA ARG A 294 20.00 10.35 -3.37
C ARG A 294 19.17 9.32 -2.60
N ALA A 295 18.68 8.27 -3.26
CA ALA A 295 17.99 7.16 -2.61
C ALA A 295 18.90 6.42 -1.61
N PHE A 296 20.14 6.12 -2.00
CA PHE A 296 21.10 5.50 -1.09
C PHE A 296 21.42 6.41 0.10
N GLU A 297 21.72 7.68 -0.15
CA GLU A 297 22.02 8.67 0.91
C GLU A 297 20.85 8.82 1.89
N THR A 298 19.62 8.98 1.39
CA THR A 298 18.43 9.13 2.23
C THR A 298 18.15 7.88 3.06
N TYR A 299 18.18 6.68 2.46
CA TYR A 299 17.93 5.46 3.21
C TYR A 299 19.08 5.08 4.16
N SER A 300 20.32 5.54 3.91
CA SER A 300 21.44 5.34 4.83
C SER A 300 21.27 6.06 6.16
N GLN A 301 20.45 7.12 6.20
CA GLN A 301 20.12 7.86 7.42
C GLN A 301 19.09 7.13 8.28
N ILE A 302 18.37 6.15 7.74
CA ILE A 302 17.40 5.37 8.49
C ILE A 302 18.14 4.26 9.24
N PRO A 303 18.12 4.24 10.59
CA PRO A 303 18.94 3.32 11.37
C PRO A 303 18.69 1.84 11.02
N GLY A 304 19.74 1.15 10.56
CA GLY A 304 19.73 -0.29 10.37
C GLY A 304 18.98 -0.81 9.14
N ILE A 305 18.33 0.05 8.35
CA ILE A 305 17.44 -0.43 7.27
C ILE A 305 18.19 -1.08 6.11
N LEU A 306 19.38 -0.56 5.78
CA LEU A 306 20.19 -1.08 4.68
C LEU A 306 20.83 -2.42 5.02
N GLN A 307 20.91 -2.76 6.31
CA GLN A 307 21.51 -3.98 6.84
C GLN A 307 20.47 -5.09 7.11
N VAL A 308 19.19 -4.85 6.79
CA VAL A 308 18.14 -5.85 6.94
C VAL A 308 18.39 -7.01 5.98
N THR A 309 18.68 -8.18 6.54
CA THR A 309 18.78 -9.47 5.84
C THR A 309 17.80 -10.49 6.43
N LYS A 310 17.54 -11.59 5.71
CA LYS A 310 16.72 -12.71 6.24
C LYS A 310 17.23 -13.22 7.59
N GLU A 311 18.55 -13.29 7.77
CA GLU A 311 19.18 -13.74 9.01
C GLU A 311 18.98 -12.74 10.15
N SER A 312 18.96 -11.44 9.85
CA SER A 312 18.61 -10.43 10.85
C SER A 312 17.13 -10.51 11.27
N LEU A 313 16.24 -10.75 10.31
CA LEU A 313 14.79 -10.86 10.53
C LEU A 313 14.42 -12.13 11.31
N LYS A 314 15.09 -13.25 11.03
CA LYS A 314 14.93 -14.49 11.81
C LYS A 314 15.34 -14.34 13.27
N ARG A 315 16.34 -13.49 13.55
CA ARG A 315 16.82 -13.22 14.92
C ARG A 315 15.96 -12.18 15.68
N CYS A 316 15.12 -11.43 14.98
CA CYS A 316 14.25 -10.45 15.61
C CYS A 316 13.08 -11.16 16.31
N GLU A 317 12.92 -10.90 17.61
CA GLU A 317 11.88 -11.52 18.45
C GLU A 317 10.49 -10.92 18.21
N SER A 318 10.42 -9.61 17.91
CA SER A 318 9.14 -8.94 17.66
C SER A 318 8.69 -9.15 16.22
N ASP A 319 7.61 -9.89 16.03
CA ASP A 319 7.07 -10.12 14.68
C ASP A 319 6.54 -8.83 14.04
N VAL A 320 5.92 -7.92 14.82
CA VAL A 320 5.50 -6.59 14.34
C VAL A 320 6.70 -5.83 13.77
N LYS A 321 7.85 -5.88 14.45
CA LYS A 321 9.09 -5.23 14.00
C LYS A 321 9.62 -5.88 12.73
N VAL A 322 9.60 -7.21 12.63
CA VAL A 322 9.96 -7.96 11.40
C VAL A 322 9.14 -7.47 10.22
N TRP A 323 7.82 -7.38 10.37
CA TRP A 323 6.92 -6.91 9.32
C TRP A 323 7.28 -5.51 8.83
N LYS A 324 7.42 -4.55 9.76
CA LYS A 324 7.77 -3.17 9.41
C LYS A 324 9.13 -3.08 8.70
N LEU A 325 10.13 -3.83 9.17
CA LEU A 325 11.46 -3.87 8.53
C LEU A 325 11.40 -4.44 7.11
N ILE A 326 10.62 -5.50 6.88
CA ILE A 326 10.41 -6.06 5.54
C ILE A 326 9.78 -5.02 4.62
N PHE A 327 8.72 -4.33 5.04
CA PHE A 327 8.05 -3.32 4.23
C PHE A 327 9.01 -2.18 3.85
N ILE A 328 9.69 -1.59 4.83
CA ILE A 328 10.61 -0.47 4.57
C ILE A 328 11.78 -0.92 3.67
N ARG A 329 12.33 -2.12 3.89
CA ARG A 329 13.40 -2.66 3.03
C ARG A 329 12.91 -2.90 1.61
N THR A 330 11.68 -3.41 1.46
CA THR A 330 11.11 -3.70 0.14
C THR A 330 10.79 -2.42 -0.62
N ASP A 331 10.34 -1.36 0.06
CA ASP A 331 10.18 -0.02 -0.53
C ASP A 331 11.48 0.50 -1.14
N TYR A 332 12.58 0.39 -0.40
CA TYR A 332 13.90 0.76 -0.91
C TYR A 332 14.29 -0.05 -2.15
N LEU A 333 14.14 -1.38 -2.10
CA LEU A 333 14.44 -2.23 -3.24
C LEU A 333 13.55 -1.91 -4.44
N ARG A 334 12.27 -1.57 -4.23
CA ARG A 334 11.35 -1.18 -5.29
C ARG A 334 11.80 0.10 -5.99
N ILE A 335 12.27 1.09 -5.26
CA ILE A 335 12.88 2.31 -5.83
C ILE A 335 14.08 1.94 -6.70
N LEU A 336 15.01 1.13 -6.18
CA LEU A 336 16.18 0.69 -6.93
C LEU A 336 15.78 -0.10 -8.18
N PHE A 337 14.83 -1.02 -8.07
CA PHE A 337 14.34 -1.83 -9.17
C PHE A 337 13.85 -0.96 -10.33
N PHE A 338 13.02 0.05 -10.03
CA PHE A 338 12.51 0.96 -11.06
C PHE A 338 13.63 1.81 -11.69
N LEU A 339 14.58 2.30 -10.89
CA LEU A 339 15.69 3.10 -11.40
C LEU A 339 16.67 2.25 -12.24
N GLU A 340 16.96 1.02 -11.84
CA GLU A 340 17.78 0.08 -12.62
C GLU A 340 17.06 -0.35 -13.90
N ARG A 341 15.74 -0.51 -13.85
CA ARG A 341 14.94 -0.77 -15.05
C ARG A 341 15.04 0.38 -16.05
N LEU A 342 14.80 1.62 -15.62
CA LEU A 342 14.98 2.81 -16.46
C LEU A 342 16.38 2.90 -17.06
N SER A 343 17.41 2.57 -16.26
CA SER A 343 18.80 2.59 -16.71
C SER A 343 19.06 1.56 -17.81
N SER A 344 18.51 0.35 -17.66
CA SER A 344 18.69 -0.71 -18.67
C SER A 344 17.88 -0.50 -19.94
N GLU A 345 16.60 -0.09 -19.84
CA GLU A 345 15.70 0.01 -20.99
C GLU A 345 15.94 1.26 -21.84
N ARG A 346 16.37 2.36 -21.21
CA ARG A 346 16.49 3.66 -21.87
C ARG A 346 17.88 4.29 -21.78
N GLY A 347 18.72 3.80 -20.87
CA GLY A 347 20.11 4.25 -20.67
C GLY A 347 21.17 3.36 -21.32
N ASN A 348 20.78 2.19 -21.82
CA ASN A 348 21.68 1.14 -22.32
C ASN A 348 22.68 0.61 -21.27
N ASP A 349 22.38 0.77 -19.97
CA ASP A 349 23.16 0.14 -18.89
C ASP A 349 22.91 -1.38 -18.89
N SER A 350 23.88 -2.16 -18.38
CA SER A 350 23.72 -3.61 -18.22
C SER A 350 22.54 -3.95 -17.30
N LYS A 351 21.78 -4.99 -17.67
CA LYS A 351 20.65 -5.52 -16.89
C LYS A 351 21.05 -6.27 -15.62
N GLN A 352 22.35 -6.51 -15.38
CA GLN A 352 22.82 -7.30 -14.23
C GLN A 352 22.30 -6.73 -12.89
N LYS A 353 22.41 -5.41 -12.67
CA LYS A 353 21.92 -4.78 -11.43
C LYS A 353 20.41 -4.90 -11.25
N LEU A 354 19.66 -4.79 -12.34
CA LEU A 354 18.20 -4.99 -12.32
C LEU A 354 17.86 -6.41 -11.88
N VAL A 355 18.56 -7.41 -12.42
CA VAL A 355 18.36 -8.82 -12.05
C VAL A 355 18.77 -9.08 -10.60
N ASP A 356 19.87 -8.49 -10.12
CA ASP A 356 20.31 -8.65 -8.74
C ASP A 356 19.28 -8.08 -7.74
N VAL A 357 18.75 -6.88 -8.01
CA VAL A 357 17.68 -6.29 -7.20
C VAL A 357 16.39 -7.12 -7.29
N ALA A 358 16.02 -7.59 -8.47
CA ALA A 358 14.84 -8.44 -8.65
C ALA A 358 14.95 -9.75 -7.86
N ARG A 359 16.14 -10.36 -7.80
CA ARG A 359 16.41 -11.55 -6.98
C ARG A 359 16.20 -11.27 -5.51
N GLU A 360 16.77 -10.17 -5.00
CA GLU A 360 16.63 -9.80 -3.59
C GLU A 360 15.17 -9.50 -3.22
N MET A 361 14.43 -8.77 -4.08
CA MET A 361 13.00 -8.53 -3.88
C MET A 361 12.21 -9.85 -3.83
N LEU A 362 12.40 -10.72 -4.82
CA LEU A 362 11.71 -12.01 -4.86
C LEU A 362 12.01 -12.85 -3.61
N ASP A 363 13.27 -12.90 -3.21
CA ASP A 363 13.72 -13.65 -2.04
C ASP A 363 13.09 -13.11 -0.73
N MET A 364 12.99 -11.79 -0.57
CA MET A 364 12.30 -11.18 0.58
C MET A 364 10.81 -11.48 0.62
N ILE A 365 10.11 -11.43 -0.52
CA ILE A 365 8.67 -11.71 -0.60
C ILE A 365 8.38 -13.20 -0.36
N VAL A 366 9.24 -14.09 -0.86
CA VAL A 366 9.17 -15.52 -0.55
C VAL A 366 9.42 -15.75 0.94
N PHE A 367 10.43 -15.11 1.53
CA PHE A 367 10.70 -15.19 2.96
C PHE A 367 9.50 -14.76 3.81
N LEU A 368 8.86 -13.65 3.45
CA LEU A 368 7.65 -13.16 4.10
C LEU A 368 6.55 -14.24 4.17
N TRP A 369 6.32 -14.94 3.06
CA TRP A 369 5.32 -16.01 3.02
C TRP A 369 5.73 -17.27 3.78
N LEU A 370 7.01 -17.63 3.76
CA LEU A 370 7.52 -18.78 4.52
C LEU A 370 7.38 -18.56 6.04
N GLU A 371 7.54 -17.33 6.49
CA GLU A 371 7.41 -16.93 7.90
C GLU A 371 5.99 -16.49 8.28
N ARG A 372 4.98 -16.64 7.40
CA ARG A 372 3.59 -16.20 7.63
C ARG A 372 2.94 -16.76 8.90
N ASP A 373 3.43 -17.90 9.39
CA ASP A 373 2.90 -18.59 10.56
C ASP A 373 3.53 -18.05 11.86
N ARG A 374 4.54 -17.15 11.79
CA ARG A 374 5.12 -16.47 12.97
C ARG A 374 4.14 -15.52 13.64
N SER A 375 3.30 -14.84 12.86
CA SER A 375 2.36 -13.85 13.37
C SER A 375 0.96 -14.04 12.83
N ASN A 376 -0.04 -13.89 13.68
CA ASN A 376 -1.46 -13.77 13.26
C ASN A 376 -1.79 -12.39 12.66
N LEU A 377 -0.78 -11.53 12.46
CA LEU A 377 -0.95 -10.17 11.99
C LEU A 377 -1.01 -10.15 10.45
N SER A 378 -2.16 -9.71 9.93
CA SER A 378 -2.44 -9.41 8.51
C SER A 378 -2.35 -10.57 7.50
N TYR A 379 -3.29 -11.50 7.60
CA TYR A 379 -3.58 -12.44 6.50
C TYR A 379 -4.25 -11.81 5.26
N PHE A 380 -4.63 -10.53 5.32
CA PHE A 380 -5.54 -9.92 4.32
C PHE A 380 -4.86 -9.08 3.24
N ASP A 381 -3.56 -8.76 3.34
CA ASP A 381 -2.84 -7.91 2.36
C ASP A 381 -1.79 -8.67 1.55
N TYR A 382 -1.66 -9.99 1.73
CA TYR A 382 -0.63 -10.79 1.05
C TYR A 382 -0.75 -10.74 -0.48
N ASP A 383 -1.97 -10.74 -1.02
CA ASP A 383 -2.19 -10.67 -2.46
C ASP A 383 -1.72 -9.33 -3.02
N TYR A 384 -2.01 -8.22 -2.33
CA TYR A 384 -1.50 -6.89 -2.69
C TYR A 384 0.03 -6.81 -2.60
N VAL A 385 0.64 -7.34 -1.53
CA VAL A 385 2.11 -7.37 -1.38
C VAL A 385 2.78 -8.15 -2.52
N ILE A 386 2.23 -9.31 -2.89
CA ILE A 386 2.76 -10.08 -4.03
C ILE A 386 2.64 -9.26 -5.31
N MET A 387 1.50 -8.62 -5.56
CA MET A 387 1.29 -7.87 -6.80
C MET A 387 2.18 -6.63 -6.91
N CYS A 388 2.39 -5.89 -5.82
CA CYS A 388 3.18 -4.65 -5.84
C CYS A 388 4.68 -4.88 -5.82
N TYR A 389 5.15 -5.91 -5.10
CA TYR A 389 6.58 -6.13 -4.87
C TYR A 389 7.09 -7.42 -5.50
N GLY A 390 6.32 -8.51 -5.45
CA GLY A 390 6.75 -9.81 -5.96
C GLY A 390 6.65 -9.95 -7.47
N MET A 391 5.53 -9.52 -8.07
CA MET A 391 5.24 -9.73 -9.48
C MET A 391 6.17 -8.98 -10.43
N PRO A 392 6.52 -7.69 -10.20
CA PRO A 392 7.48 -6.99 -11.06
C PRO A 392 8.84 -7.70 -11.09
N SER A 393 9.36 -8.12 -9.94
CA SER A 393 10.61 -8.89 -9.86
C SER A 393 10.49 -10.26 -10.54
N THR A 394 9.36 -10.94 -10.34
CA THR A 394 9.12 -12.27 -10.93
C THR A 394 9.08 -12.19 -12.45
N GLY A 395 8.43 -11.16 -13.02
CA GLY A 395 8.38 -10.94 -14.46
C GLY A 395 9.77 -10.83 -15.09
N ILE A 396 10.63 -9.96 -14.53
CA ILE A 396 12.02 -9.79 -15.01
C ILE A 396 12.79 -11.11 -14.93
N LEU A 397 12.72 -11.81 -13.80
CA LEU A 397 13.44 -13.07 -13.61
C LEU A 397 12.94 -14.18 -14.55
N CYS A 398 11.63 -14.27 -14.80
CA CYS A 398 11.06 -15.18 -15.78
C CYS A 398 11.56 -14.88 -17.19
N THR A 399 11.57 -13.62 -17.60
CA THR A 399 12.03 -13.20 -18.94
C THR A 399 13.50 -13.53 -19.16
N GLU A 400 14.36 -13.17 -18.21
CA GLU A 400 15.81 -13.39 -18.35
C GLU A 400 16.17 -14.88 -18.21
N LEU A 401 15.47 -15.64 -17.35
CA LEU A 401 15.63 -17.10 -17.26
C LEU A 401 15.26 -17.79 -18.60
N LEU A 402 14.18 -17.36 -19.23
CA LEU A 402 13.75 -17.91 -20.52
C LEU A 402 14.74 -17.61 -21.65
N LYS A 403 15.31 -16.39 -21.65
CA LYS A 403 16.38 -16.03 -22.60
C LYS A 403 17.61 -16.89 -22.42
N GLN A 404 18.07 -17.06 -21.17
CA GLN A 404 19.22 -17.91 -20.87
C GLN A 404 19.00 -19.37 -21.32
N ALA A 405 17.77 -19.88 -21.20
CA ALA A 405 17.42 -21.23 -21.66
C ALA A 405 17.35 -21.35 -23.20
N LYS A 406 16.80 -20.35 -23.90
CA LYS A 406 16.64 -20.36 -25.37
C LYS A 406 17.90 -20.00 -26.13
N GLN A 407 18.72 -19.11 -25.57
CA GLN A 407 19.91 -18.52 -26.21
C GLN A 407 21.12 -18.56 -25.25
N PRO A 408 21.64 -19.76 -24.92
CA PRO A 408 22.73 -19.90 -23.94
C PRO A 408 24.05 -19.24 -24.35
N ASN A 409 24.21 -18.87 -25.63
CA ASN A 409 25.41 -18.21 -26.15
C ASN A 409 25.30 -16.67 -26.20
N ASP A 410 24.13 -16.09 -25.89
CA ASP A 410 23.84 -14.64 -25.96
C ASP A 410 23.35 -14.13 -24.60
N VAL A 411 24.06 -14.51 -23.54
CA VAL A 411 23.67 -14.22 -22.15
C VAL A 411 24.37 -12.95 -21.67
N ASP A 412 23.64 -11.83 -21.71
CA ASP A 412 24.09 -10.52 -21.20
C ASP A 412 24.05 -10.42 -19.66
N VAL A 413 23.36 -11.36 -18.99
CA VAL A 413 23.15 -11.34 -17.53
C VAL A 413 23.44 -12.70 -16.90
N THR A 414 24.24 -12.70 -15.85
CA THR A 414 24.53 -13.90 -15.06
C THR A 414 23.54 -14.06 -13.90
N MET A 415 22.85 -15.20 -13.83
CA MET A 415 21.93 -15.53 -12.75
C MET A 415 22.06 -17.00 -12.32
N PRO A 416 22.04 -17.30 -11.01
CA PRO A 416 22.05 -18.66 -10.51
C PRO A 416 20.69 -19.32 -10.78
N THR A 417 20.64 -20.11 -11.85
CA THR A 417 19.40 -20.76 -12.32
C THR A 417 18.70 -21.57 -11.23
N SER A 418 19.44 -22.31 -10.40
CA SER A 418 18.88 -23.14 -9.33
C SER A 418 18.15 -22.34 -8.26
N GLU A 419 18.74 -21.24 -7.79
CA GLU A 419 18.14 -20.33 -6.81
C GLU A 419 16.88 -19.69 -7.37
N VAL A 420 16.94 -19.17 -8.60
CA VAL A 420 15.81 -18.47 -9.21
C VAL A 420 14.65 -19.42 -9.47
N VAL A 421 14.91 -20.61 -10.03
CA VAL A 421 13.90 -21.65 -10.21
C VAL A 421 13.26 -22.04 -8.88
N HIS A 422 14.04 -22.19 -7.81
CA HIS A 422 13.53 -22.52 -6.48
C HIS A 422 12.58 -21.43 -5.96
N ASN A 423 13.02 -20.16 -5.99
CA ASN A 423 12.19 -19.04 -5.53
C ASN A 423 10.95 -18.82 -6.41
N LEU A 424 11.04 -19.01 -7.73
CA LEU A 424 9.87 -18.98 -8.62
C LEU A 424 8.88 -20.11 -8.32
N SER A 425 9.36 -21.30 -7.98
CA SER A 425 8.51 -22.43 -7.57
C SER A 425 7.79 -22.14 -6.26
N LEU A 426 8.48 -21.51 -5.29
CA LEU A 426 7.87 -21.04 -4.05
C LEU A 426 6.86 -19.91 -4.31
N MET A 427 7.13 -19.01 -5.26
CA MET A 427 6.20 -17.95 -5.66
C MET A 427 4.92 -18.54 -6.28
N ILE A 428 5.00 -19.59 -7.09
CA ILE A 428 3.81 -20.32 -7.58
C ILE A 428 2.99 -20.83 -6.39
N ALA A 429 3.64 -21.49 -5.42
CA ALA A 429 2.95 -22.01 -4.24
C ALA A 429 2.31 -20.88 -3.42
N PHE A 430 2.97 -19.74 -3.29
CA PHE A 430 2.44 -18.57 -2.61
C PHE A 430 1.20 -18.00 -3.32
N LEU A 431 1.28 -17.79 -4.64
CA LEU A 431 0.16 -17.33 -5.45
C LEU A 431 -1.05 -18.28 -5.41
N GLU A 432 -0.80 -19.60 -5.36
CA GLU A 432 -1.84 -20.61 -5.28
C GLU A 432 -2.46 -20.75 -3.88
N TRP A 433 -1.73 -20.32 -2.83
CA TRP A 433 -2.20 -20.29 -1.45
C TRP A 433 -3.22 -19.17 -1.18
N ILE A 434 -3.23 -18.11 -2.01
CA ILE A 434 -4.19 -17.01 -1.88
C ILE A 434 -5.63 -17.53 -2.01
N LYS A 435 -6.48 -17.15 -1.04
CA LYS A 435 -7.86 -17.63 -0.94
C LYS A 435 -8.74 -17.04 -2.04
N PRO A 436 -9.77 -17.79 -2.53
CA PRO A 436 -10.76 -17.28 -3.48
C PRO A 436 -11.52 -16.01 -3.06
N THR A 437 -11.50 -15.69 -1.76
CA THR A 437 -12.15 -14.52 -1.18
C THR A 437 -11.33 -13.24 -1.31
N ALA A 438 -10.03 -13.32 -1.61
CA ALA A 438 -9.15 -12.17 -1.72
C ALA A 438 -9.45 -11.35 -2.99
N GLY A 439 -9.26 -10.03 -2.92
CA GLY A 439 -9.51 -9.10 -4.01
C GLY A 439 -8.78 -9.47 -5.30
N ASN A 440 -7.48 -9.76 -5.20
CA ASN A 440 -6.63 -10.08 -6.35
C ASN A 440 -6.51 -11.60 -6.64
N TYR A 441 -7.40 -12.45 -6.10
CA TYR A 441 -7.30 -13.91 -6.25
C TYR A 441 -7.15 -14.38 -7.71
N ARG A 442 -8.02 -13.88 -8.61
CA ARG A 442 -8.00 -14.30 -10.03
C ARG A 442 -6.68 -13.93 -10.70
N LEU A 443 -6.14 -12.75 -10.36
CA LEU A 443 -4.85 -12.31 -10.86
C LEU A 443 -3.74 -13.23 -10.34
N CYS A 444 -3.75 -13.55 -9.04
CA CYS A 444 -2.78 -14.47 -8.45
C CYS A 444 -2.77 -15.84 -9.17
N ARG A 445 -3.96 -16.41 -9.44
CA ARG A 445 -4.10 -17.69 -10.17
C ARG A 445 -3.58 -17.62 -11.60
N ARG A 446 -3.80 -16.50 -12.30
CA ARG A 446 -3.26 -16.31 -13.65
C ARG A 446 -1.74 -16.22 -13.62
N MET A 447 -1.19 -15.44 -12.68
CA MET A 447 0.27 -15.29 -12.55
C MET A 447 0.96 -16.62 -12.19
N SER A 448 0.33 -17.46 -11.36
CA SER A 448 0.90 -18.78 -11.04
C SER A 448 0.98 -19.69 -12.27
N GLN A 449 -0.01 -19.64 -13.16
CA GLN A 449 -0.01 -20.38 -14.42
C GLN A 449 1.08 -19.87 -15.37
N VAL A 450 1.24 -18.56 -15.46
CA VAL A 450 2.26 -17.93 -16.30
C VAL A 450 3.68 -18.33 -15.86
N ILE A 451 3.99 -18.22 -14.56
CA ILE A 451 5.30 -18.63 -14.03
C ILE A 451 5.54 -20.13 -14.27
N ARG A 452 4.51 -20.97 -14.07
CA ARG A 452 4.60 -22.41 -14.32
C ARG A 452 4.96 -22.72 -15.77
N ARG A 453 4.30 -22.07 -16.73
CA ARG A 453 4.61 -22.24 -18.17
C ARG A 453 6.03 -21.79 -18.51
N VAL A 454 6.54 -20.72 -17.90
CA VAL A 454 7.93 -20.30 -18.07
C VAL A 454 8.88 -21.39 -17.60
N LEU A 455 8.66 -21.93 -16.40
CA LEU A 455 9.47 -23.03 -15.88
C LEU A 455 9.39 -24.29 -16.76
N ASP A 456 8.19 -24.65 -17.22
CA ASP A 456 7.99 -25.79 -18.13
C ASP A 456 8.79 -25.62 -19.43
N GLN A 457 8.82 -24.42 -20.03
CA GLN A 457 9.63 -24.15 -21.23
C GLN A 457 11.14 -24.20 -20.97
N VAL A 458 11.58 -23.82 -19.77
CA VAL A 458 13.00 -23.87 -19.36
C VAL A 458 13.46 -25.31 -19.20
N PHE A 459 12.62 -26.18 -18.65
CA PHE A 459 12.94 -27.60 -18.43
C PHE A 459 12.68 -28.50 -19.65
N ALA A 460 11.65 -28.19 -20.44
CA ALA A 460 11.24 -28.94 -21.62
C ALA A 460 11.04 -27.98 -22.81
N PRO A 461 12.12 -27.46 -23.42
CA PRO A 461 12.01 -26.59 -24.58
C PRO A 461 11.32 -27.34 -25.72
N ALA A 462 10.22 -26.77 -26.25
CA ALA A 462 9.46 -27.38 -27.32
C ALA A 462 10.39 -27.74 -28.50
N THR A 463 10.38 -29.01 -28.90
CA THR A 463 11.11 -29.49 -30.09
C THR A 463 10.62 -28.68 -31.28
N LYS A 464 11.52 -27.96 -31.96
CA LYS A 464 11.19 -27.14 -33.15
C LYS A 464 10.42 -27.97 -34.17
N GLN A 465 9.08 -27.92 -34.15
CA GLN A 465 8.28 -28.31 -35.28
C GLN A 465 8.15 -27.08 -36.18
N ASN A 466 8.59 -27.24 -37.42
CA ASN A 466 8.61 -26.22 -38.47
C ASN A 466 7.32 -25.39 -38.50
N THR A 467 7.41 -24.13 -38.10
CA THR A 467 6.50 -23.09 -38.60
C THR A 467 7.36 -22.19 -39.48
N GLN A 468 7.22 -22.38 -40.79
CA GLN A 468 7.84 -21.55 -41.81
C GLN A 468 7.24 -20.14 -41.76
N ASN A 469 8.13 -19.16 -41.90
CA ASN A 469 7.92 -17.79 -42.38
C ASN A 469 6.80 -16.96 -41.74
N SER A 470 7.22 -16.02 -40.89
CA SER A 470 6.68 -14.66 -40.84
C SER A 470 7.76 -13.74 -40.27
N GLU A 471 8.68 -13.26 -41.11
CA GLU A 471 9.38 -12.01 -40.83
C GLU A 471 8.32 -10.90 -40.86
N ILE A 472 7.86 -10.45 -39.70
CA ILE A 472 7.10 -9.21 -39.57
C ILE A 472 8.01 -8.21 -38.88
N ALA A 473 8.30 -7.14 -39.60
CA ALA A 473 9.13 -6.05 -39.17
C ALA A 473 8.67 -5.50 -37.81
N LEU A 474 9.64 -5.36 -36.89
CA LEU A 474 9.51 -4.62 -35.63
C LEU A 474 9.09 -3.19 -35.94
N THR A 475 7.77 -2.95 -35.98
CA THR A 475 7.17 -1.63 -36.15
C THR A 475 6.53 -1.24 -34.83
N ARG A 476 6.77 0.01 -34.46
CA ARG A 476 6.54 0.63 -33.16
C ARG A 476 5.07 1.00 -32.94
N ASP A 477 4.15 0.12 -33.32
CA ASP A 477 2.71 0.32 -33.21
C ASP A 477 2.01 -1.04 -33.02
N SER A 478 2.00 -1.54 -31.79
CA SER A 478 0.97 -2.47 -31.32
C SER A 478 0.94 -2.45 -29.79
N ALA A 479 0.31 -1.41 -29.25
CA ALA A 479 -0.10 -1.35 -27.84
C ALA A 479 -1.60 -1.65 -27.69
N MET A 480 -2.21 -2.28 -28.69
CA MET A 480 -3.65 -2.13 -28.94
C MET A 480 -4.45 -3.43 -29.07
N ASP A 481 -3.93 -4.59 -28.67
CA ASP A 481 -4.74 -5.83 -28.66
C ASP A 481 -4.55 -6.69 -27.40
N VAL A 482 -4.43 -6.02 -26.25
CA VAL A 482 -4.02 -6.60 -24.94
C VAL A 482 -5.04 -7.61 -24.34
N PHE A 483 -6.18 -7.89 -24.99
CA PHE A 483 -7.20 -8.80 -24.47
C PHE A 483 -7.88 -9.72 -25.51
N ALA A 484 -7.33 -9.86 -26.72
CA ALA A 484 -7.74 -10.89 -27.67
C ALA A 484 -6.91 -12.18 -27.47
N PHE A 485 -7.44 -13.07 -26.63
CA PHE A 485 -6.95 -14.41 -26.33
C PHE A 485 -6.36 -15.18 -27.52
N ASN A 486 -5.07 -15.56 -27.47
CA ASN A 486 -4.52 -16.81 -28.05
C ASN A 486 -3.18 -17.22 -27.41
N ASP A 487 -2.93 -18.52 -27.29
CA ASP A 487 -1.87 -19.19 -26.48
C ASP A 487 -0.40 -18.80 -26.78
N LEU A 488 -0.13 -18.00 -27.81
CA LEU A 488 1.21 -17.48 -28.15
C LEU A 488 1.49 -16.08 -27.54
N ASP A 489 0.44 -15.40 -27.06
CA ASP A 489 0.44 -13.98 -26.67
C ASP A 489 0.92 -13.72 -25.23
N ASP A 490 0.92 -14.73 -24.35
CA ASP A 490 1.25 -14.57 -22.92
C ASP A 490 2.74 -14.23 -22.66
N PHE A 491 3.65 -14.55 -23.58
CA PHE A 491 5.10 -14.29 -23.45
C PHE A 491 5.52 -12.91 -23.98
N GLU A 492 4.89 -12.46 -25.07
CA GLU A 492 4.97 -11.06 -25.50
C GLU A 492 4.26 -10.16 -24.49
N TRP A 493 3.15 -10.60 -23.90
CA TRP A 493 2.49 -9.92 -22.79
C TRP A 493 3.42 -9.74 -21.57
N LEU A 494 4.03 -10.79 -21.04
CA LEU A 494 4.97 -10.68 -19.89
C LEU A 494 6.12 -9.69 -20.11
N SER A 495 6.62 -9.60 -21.35
CA SER A 495 7.74 -8.73 -21.74
C SER A 495 7.30 -7.34 -22.19
N SER A 496 6.04 -7.15 -22.55
CA SER A 496 5.40 -5.85 -22.88
C SER A 496 4.73 -5.19 -21.69
N ILE A 497 4.57 -5.87 -20.55
CA ILE A 497 4.15 -5.23 -19.30
C ILE A 497 5.24 -4.23 -18.88
N ASP A 498 4.97 -2.96 -19.18
CA ASP A 498 5.63 -1.87 -18.50
C ASP A 498 5.07 -1.83 -17.06
N TRP A 499 5.68 -2.60 -16.16
CA TRP A 499 5.35 -2.54 -14.72
C TRP A 499 5.50 -1.15 -14.08
N GLY A 500 6.00 -0.13 -14.81
CA GLY A 500 5.96 1.30 -14.44
C GLY A 500 4.85 2.12 -15.14
N ARG A 501 4.21 1.56 -16.18
CA ARG A 501 2.94 2.01 -16.80
C ARG A 501 1.90 0.90 -16.64
N GLY A 502 1.22 0.87 -15.51
CA GLY A 502 -0.07 0.17 -15.43
C GLY A 502 -1.03 0.50 -16.62
N PRO A 503 -1.91 -0.45 -16.98
CA PRO A 503 -2.59 -0.46 -18.28
C PRO A 503 -3.88 0.37 -18.33
N TYR A 504 -3.86 1.70 -18.58
CA TYR A 504 -5.14 2.43 -18.57
C TYR A 504 -5.16 3.73 -19.40
N LEU A 505 -5.24 3.62 -20.72
CA LEU A 505 -5.94 4.60 -21.55
C LEU A 505 -6.55 3.85 -22.75
N GLU A 506 -7.88 3.73 -22.80
CA GLU A 506 -8.56 3.48 -24.07
C GLU A 506 -8.67 4.82 -24.79
N TYR A 507 -8.07 4.90 -25.97
CA TYR A 507 -8.48 5.87 -26.97
C TYR A 507 -9.83 5.42 -27.53
N VAL A 508 -10.83 6.29 -27.44
CA VAL A 508 -12.10 6.13 -28.15
C VAL A 508 -11.81 6.37 -29.63
N ASP A 509 -11.88 5.32 -30.44
CA ASP A 509 -12.01 5.51 -31.89
C ASP A 509 -13.40 6.09 -32.16
N ILE A 510 -13.41 7.38 -32.48
CA ILE A 510 -14.55 8.01 -33.15
C ILE A 510 -14.46 7.59 -34.61
N ASN A 511 -15.28 6.61 -35.00
CA ASN A 511 -15.87 6.53 -36.33
C ASN A 511 -17.25 5.90 -36.26
#